data_AF-A0A353GH62-F1
#
_entry.id   AF-A0A353GH62-F1
#
_cell.length_a   1.000
_cell.length_b   1.000
_cell.length_c   1.000
_cell.angle_alpha   90.00
_cell.angle_beta   90.00
_cell.angle_gamma   90.00
#
_symmetry.space_group_name_H-M   'P 1'
#
loop_
_entity.id
_entity.type
_entity.pdbx_description
1 polymer ?
#
loop_
_entity_poly.entity_id
_entity_poly.type
_entity_poly.pdbx_seq_one_letter_code
_entity_poly.pdbx_strand_id
1 'polypeptide(L)'
;MKITSLYLKGCKAIKELNLPEDGLGWNGAFPDIVLLGGPNGGGKTTLLEYLVFWLRYMLDDTNEEFRKIRLSLHKYFHRADCDSSYIEIACCREQSDVKAIRFRKDQNSEPVHNLDDPLIVQFLKEAQDSHTLPRVLYFPSESRRLIIPQEEFKSAGKLPEQDNNVYQWSPPENWKESIEALLYAARWEDLNAKEEGIDQPSKFEAYAQEFSNFPGNTGKTLRWINGELFVVKDGVQHTLEELSSGEKQLLLLLSDLRWRWRPGSLVLIDEPELHLHT
;
A
#
# COMPACT_ATOMS: atom_id res chain seq x y z
N MET A 1 -7.61 -2.58 -7.67
CA MET A 1 -7.82 -3.92 -7.10
C MET A 1 -8.88 -3.81 -6.00
N LYS A 2 -9.89 -4.68 -6.03
CA LYS A 2 -10.93 -4.78 -5.00
C LYS A 2 -11.13 -6.26 -4.65
N ILE A 3 -11.30 -6.57 -3.36
CA ILE A 3 -11.72 -7.90 -2.90
C ILE A 3 -13.24 -7.91 -2.87
N THR A 4 -13.86 -8.70 -3.74
CA THR A 4 -15.31 -8.69 -3.95
C THR A 4 -16.03 -9.86 -3.33
N SER A 5 -15.31 -10.94 -3.09
CA SER A 5 -15.77 -12.05 -2.29
C SER A 5 -14.61 -12.63 -1.50
N LEU A 6 -14.95 -13.22 -0.36
CA LEU A 6 -14.00 -13.91 0.49
C LEU A 6 -14.75 -14.99 1.27
N TYR A 7 -14.32 -16.24 1.07
CA TYR A 7 -14.79 -17.36 1.86
C TYR A 7 -13.66 -17.88 2.76
N LEU A 8 -13.86 -17.89 4.07
CA LEU A 8 -12.97 -18.47 5.06
C LEU A 8 -13.76 -19.40 5.97
N LYS A 9 -13.21 -20.57 6.28
CA LYS A 9 -13.79 -21.52 7.23
C LYS A 9 -12.71 -22.17 8.07
N GLY A 10 -12.89 -22.20 9.39
CA GLY A 10 -11.97 -22.84 10.33
C GLY A 10 -10.59 -22.18 10.41
N CYS A 11 -10.53 -20.84 10.38
CA CYS A 11 -9.28 -20.06 10.41
C CYS A 11 -9.10 -19.37 11.79
N LYS A 12 -8.36 -20.01 12.71
CA LYS A 12 -8.17 -19.55 14.11
C LYS A 12 -9.52 -19.21 14.78
N ALA A 13 -9.75 -17.93 15.11
CA ALA A 13 -10.99 -17.44 15.71
C ALA A 13 -12.16 -17.33 14.71
N ILE A 14 -11.88 -17.33 13.40
CA ILE A 14 -12.89 -17.22 12.33
C ILE A 14 -13.44 -18.63 12.07
N LYS A 15 -14.66 -18.88 12.56
CA LYS A 15 -15.36 -20.16 12.32
C LYS A 15 -15.80 -20.29 10.88
N GLU A 16 -16.46 -19.27 10.36
CA GLU A 16 -16.91 -19.12 8.99
C GLU A 16 -17.07 -17.63 8.68
N LEU A 17 -16.70 -17.22 7.47
CA LEU A 17 -16.87 -15.87 6.92
C LEU A 17 -17.10 -16.01 5.42
N ASN A 18 -18.19 -15.45 4.93
CA ASN A 18 -18.61 -15.49 3.54
C ASN A 18 -19.04 -14.08 3.09
N LEU A 19 -18.11 -13.33 2.51
CA LEU A 19 -18.39 -12.01 1.94
C LEU A 19 -18.80 -12.17 0.46
N PRO A 20 -19.87 -11.48 -0.02
CA PRO A 20 -20.68 -10.48 0.69
C PRO A 20 -21.97 -11.04 1.36
N GLU A 21 -22.21 -12.34 1.28
CA GLU A 21 -23.47 -12.99 1.74
C GLU A 21 -23.74 -12.79 3.25
N ASP A 22 -22.71 -12.62 4.07
CA ASP A 22 -22.78 -12.38 5.52
C ASP A 22 -23.15 -10.93 5.91
N GLY A 23 -23.91 -10.22 5.07
CA GLY A 23 -24.56 -8.96 5.48
C GLY A 23 -23.79 -7.68 5.17
N LEU A 24 -22.82 -7.72 4.25
CA LEU A 24 -22.25 -6.48 3.71
C LEU A 24 -23.18 -5.82 2.69
N GLY A 25 -24.16 -6.55 2.12
CA GLY A 25 -25.28 -5.97 1.38
C GLY A 25 -24.84 -5.01 0.27
N TRP A 26 -23.71 -5.30 -0.37
CA TRP A 26 -23.16 -4.50 -1.45
C TRP A 26 -24.11 -4.64 -2.63
N ASN A 27 -25.06 -3.70 -2.76
CA ASN A 27 -26.12 -3.64 -3.76
C ASN A 27 -25.55 -3.42 -5.17
N GLY A 28 -24.69 -4.34 -5.64
CA GLY A 28 -23.92 -4.23 -6.89
C GLY A 28 -22.72 -3.28 -6.85
N ALA A 29 -22.55 -2.46 -5.81
CA ALA A 29 -21.46 -1.49 -5.70
C ALA A 29 -20.48 -1.83 -4.56
N PHE A 30 -19.22 -2.05 -4.94
CA PHE A 30 -18.12 -2.38 -4.01
C PHE A 30 -17.51 -1.11 -3.42
N PRO A 31 -17.52 -0.92 -2.09
CA PRO A 31 -17.00 0.30 -1.47
C PRO A 31 -15.48 0.43 -1.67
N ASP A 32 -14.99 1.67 -1.76
CA ASP A 32 -13.55 1.96 -1.84
C ASP A 32 -12.86 1.85 -0.48
N ILE A 33 -13.62 1.96 0.62
CA ILE A 33 -13.16 1.84 1.99
C ILE A 33 -14.02 0.81 2.71
N VAL A 34 -13.38 -0.19 3.32
CA VAL A 34 -14.03 -1.21 4.15
C VAL A 34 -13.48 -1.12 5.57
N LEU A 35 -14.37 -0.93 6.55
CA LEU A 35 -14.02 -0.96 7.96
C LEU A 35 -14.40 -2.33 8.55
N LEU A 36 -13.41 -3.02 9.11
CA LEU A 36 -13.62 -4.29 9.80
C LEU A 36 -13.77 -4.03 11.30
N GLY A 37 -15.03 -3.94 11.76
CA GLY A 37 -15.37 -3.80 13.19
C GLY A 37 -15.57 -5.14 13.88
N GLY A 38 -15.44 -5.17 15.21
CA GLY A 38 -15.74 -6.35 16.02
C GLY A 38 -15.00 -6.37 17.35
N PRO A 39 -15.38 -7.25 18.29
CA PRO A 39 -14.75 -7.33 19.60
C PRO A 39 -13.26 -7.70 19.51
N ASN A 40 -12.51 -7.38 20.56
CA ASN A 40 -11.13 -7.83 20.71
C ASN A 40 -11.08 -9.37 20.71
N GLY A 41 -10.12 -9.94 19.98
CA GLY A 41 -10.05 -11.39 19.76
C GLY A 41 -11.02 -11.94 18.71
N GLY A 42 -11.84 -11.10 18.06
CA GLY A 42 -12.78 -11.52 16.99
C GLY A 42 -12.13 -11.97 15.67
N GLY A 43 -10.80 -11.92 15.55
CA GLY A 43 -10.06 -12.39 14.37
C GLY A 43 -9.78 -11.34 13.29
N LYS A 44 -9.94 -10.04 13.56
CA LYS A 44 -9.68 -8.94 12.60
C LYS A 44 -8.25 -8.96 12.05
N THR A 45 -7.25 -8.91 12.93
CA THR A 45 -5.83 -9.03 12.56
C THR A 45 -5.54 -10.33 11.82
N THR A 46 -6.12 -11.44 12.29
CA THR A 46 -5.98 -12.75 11.61
C THR A 46 -6.51 -12.71 10.18
N LEU A 47 -7.66 -12.08 9.95
CA LEU A 47 -8.23 -11.92 8.61
C LEU A 47 -7.27 -11.14 7.70
N LEU A 48 -6.73 -10.00 8.17
CA LEU A 48 -5.77 -9.19 7.41
C LEU A 48 -4.48 -9.98 7.12
N GLU A 49 -3.91 -10.68 8.11
CA GLU A 49 -2.73 -11.53 7.94
C GLU A 49 -2.95 -12.62 6.88
N TYR A 50 -4.11 -13.31 6.91
CA TYR A 50 -4.44 -14.32 5.91
C TYR A 50 -4.59 -13.72 4.51
N LEU A 51 -5.24 -12.56 4.38
CA LEU A 51 -5.36 -11.86 3.11
C LEU A 51 -3.99 -11.52 2.54
N VAL A 52 -3.09 -10.96 3.35
CA VAL A 52 -1.73 -10.60 2.92
C VAL A 52 -0.93 -11.84 2.53
N PHE A 53 -1.01 -12.91 3.31
CA PHE A 53 -0.35 -14.18 3.01
C PHE A 53 -0.78 -14.72 1.64
N TRP A 54 -2.09 -14.78 1.38
CA TRP A 54 -2.61 -15.26 0.12
C TRP A 54 -2.29 -14.32 -1.03
N LEU A 55 -2.45 -13.02 -0.87
CA LEU A 55 -2.12 -12.05 -1.90
C LEU A 55 -0.63 -12.10 -2.27
N ARG A 56 0.26 -12.28 -1.29
CA ARG A 56 1.69 -12.47 -1.54
C ARG A 56 1.94 -13.73 -2.35
N TYR A 57 1.33 -14.84 -1.95
CA TYR A 57 1.44 -16.11 -2.68
C TYR A 57 0.93 -16.00 -4.13
N MET A 58 -0.15 -15.25 -4.35
CA MET A 58 -0.79 -15.09 -5.66
C MET A 58 -0.08 -14.08 -6.57
N LEU A 59 0.65 -13.11 -5.98
CA LEU A 59 1.37 -12.05 -6.69
C LEU A 59 2.88 -12.34 -6.81
N ASP A 60 3.31 -13.55 -6.45
CA ASP A 60 4.68 -14.02 -6.61
C ASP A 60 4.95 -14.42 -8.08
N ASP A 61 5.90 -13.74 -8.72
CA ASP A 61 6.27 -13.95 -10.12
C ASP A 61 6.97 -15.27 -10.40
N THR A 62 7.45 -15.94 -9.35
CA THR A 62 8.09 -17.26 -9.49
C THR A 62 7.07 -18.37 -9.80
N ASN A 63 5.77 -18.10 -9.69
CA ASN A 63 4.73 -19.06 -9.98
C ASN A 63 4.18 -18.89 -11.41
N GLU A 64 4.50 -19.81 -12.32
CA GLU A 64 4.13 -19.73 -13.74
C GLU A 64 2.61 -19.63 -13.99
N GLU A 65 1.79 -20.34 -13.22
CA GLU A 65 0.33 -20.29 -13.36
C GLU A 65 -0.22 -18.92 -12.91
N PHE A 66 0.33 -18.35 -11.85
CA PHE A 66 -0.05 -17.01 -11.40
C PHE A 66 0.56 -15.89 -12.21
N ARG A 67 1.71 -16.10 -12.86
CA ARG A 67 2.23 -15.18 -13.88
C ARG A 67 1.17 -15.00 -14.97
N LYS A 68 0.57 -16.06 -15.50
CA LYS A 68 -0.53 -15.96 -16.49
C LYS A 68 -1.73 -15.16 -15.97
N ILE A 69 -2.08 -15.33 -14.69
CA ILE A 69 -3.14 -14.56 -14.01
C ILE A 69 -2.75 -13.08 -13.84
N ARG A 70 -1.52 -12.79 -13.42
CA ARG A 70 -0.97 -11.42 -13.29
C ARG A 70 -0.98 -10.70 -14.64
N LEU A 71 -0.53 -11.36 -15.70
CA LEU A 71 -0.57 -10.81 -17.07
C LEU A 71 -2.02 -10.53 -17.51
N SER A 72 -2.96 -11.39 -17.15
CA SER A 72 -4.39 -11.18 -17.38
C SER A 72 -4.93 -9.96 -16.61
N LEU A 73 -4.56 -9.80 -15.34
CA LEU A 73 -4.89 -8.63 -14.52
C LEU A 73 -4.39 -7.32 -15.15
N HIS A 74 -3.12 -7.28 -15.56
CA HIS A 74 -2.51 -6.10 -16.17
C HIS A 74 -3.25 -5.71 -17.44
N LYS A 75 -3.64 -6.70 -18.27
CA LYS A 75 -4.42 -6.48 -19.49
C LYS A 75 -5.78 -5.83 -19.22
N TYR A 76 -6.43 -6.13 -18.09
CA TYR A 76 -7.69 -5.47 -17.69
C TYR A 76 -7.48 -4.07 -17.10
N PHE A 77 -6.29 -3.77 -16.58
CA PHE A 77 -5.96 -2.40 -16.16
C PHE A 77 -5.71 -1.47 -17.35
N HIS A 78 -5.37 -1.99 -18.53
CA HIS A 78 -5.37 -1.20 -19.76
C HIS A 78 -6.72 -1.26 -20.47
N ARG A 79 -7.24 -0.08 -20.81
CA ARG A 79 -8.52 0.16 -21.50
C ARG A 79 -9.77 0.27 -20.61
N ALA A 80 -9.63 1.00 -19.51
CA ALA A 80 -10.75 1.65 -18.87
C ALA A 80 -10.28 2.97 -18.23
N ASP A 81 -10.70 4.10 -18.81
CA ASP A 81 -11.22 5.15 -17.95
C ASP A 81 -12.18 4.46 -16.96
N CYS A 82 -11.91 4.64 -15.68
CA CYS A 82 -12.46 3.93 -14.54
C CYS A 82 -13.92 3.48 -14.72
N ASP A 83 -14.23 2.21 -14.42
CA ASP A 83 -15.39 1.79 -13.60
C ASP A 83 -15.39 0.25 -13.41
N SER A 84 -14.66 -0.20 -12.38
CA SER A 84 -14.69 -1.54 -11.76
C SER A 84 -14.33 -2.80 -12.58
N SER A 85 -13.03 -3.14 -12.59
CA SER A 85 -12.53 -4.52 -12.77
C SER A 85 -12.29 -5.16 -11.39
N TYR A 86 -12.87 -6.34 -11.09
CA TYR A 86 -12.74 -6.98 -9.78
C TYR A 86 -12.10 -8.37 -9.78
N ILE A 87 -11.54 -8.77 -8.63
CA ILE A 87 -10.88 -10.05 -8.38
C ILE A 87 -11.72 -10.85 -7.39
N GLU A 88 -12.21 -12.01 -7.81
CA GLU A 88 -12.85 -12.99 -6.93
C GLU A 88 -11.79 -13.92 -6.31
N ILE A 89 -11.68 -13.96 -4.98
CA ILE A 89 -10.72 -14.82 -4.26
C ILE A 89 -11.48 -15.87 -3.47
N ALA A 90 -11.58 -17.09 -3.99
CA ALA A 90 -12.13 -18.25 -3.30
C ALA A 90 -11.00 -19.13 -2.73
N CYS A 91 -11.03 -19.41 -1.43
CA CYS A 91 -10.06 -20.28 -0.77
C CYS A 91 -10.76 -21.34 0.08
N CYS A 92 -10.54 -22.62 -0.22
CA CYS A 92 -11.05 -23.75 0.57
C CYS A 92 -9.91 -24.69 0.98
N ARG A 93 -10.03 -25.30 2.17
CA ARG A 93 -8.99 -26.14 2.81
C ARG A 93 -9.08 -27.62 2.46
N GLU A 94 -10.16 -28.06 1.80
CA GLU A 94 -10.34 -29.45 1.35
C GLU A 94 -10.12 -29.59 -0.17
N GLN A 95 -9.43 -30.66 -0.51
CA GLN A 95 -8.52 -30.82 -1.66
C GLN A 95 -9.22 -31.12 -3.00
N SER A 96 -10.54 -30.92 -3.11
CA SER A 96 -11.29 -31.34 -4.30
C SER A 96 -11.99 -30.24 -5.08
N ASP A 97 -12.14 -29.00 -4.60
CA ASP A 97 -12.74 -27.97 -5.46
C ASP A 97 -12.38 -26.53 -5.04
N VAL A 98 -11.82 -25.82 -6.04
CA VAL A 98 -11.63 -24.37 -6.21
C VAL A 98 -10.30 -23.74 -5.76
N LYS A 99 -9.52 -23.32 -6.78
CA LYS A 99 -8.75 -22.08 -6.80
C LYS A 99 -8.90 -21.41 -8.17
N ALA A 100 -10.08 -20.83 -8.44
CA ALA A 100 -10.30 -20.04 -9.65
C ALA A 100 -10.48 -18.56 -9.26
N ILE A 101 -9.71 -17.67 -9.89
CA ILE A 101 -10.04 -16.24 -9.95
C ILE A 101 -10.94 -16.06 -11.17
N ARG A 102 -12.20 -15.68 -10.96
CA ARG A 102 -13.10 -15.28 -12.06
C ARG A 102 -13.07 -13.76 -12.20
N PHE A 103 -12.71 -13.31 -13.40
CA PHE A 103 -12.84 -11.91 -13.81
C PHE A 103 -14.17 -11.76 -14.51
N ARG A 104 -15.05 -10.89 -14.00
CA ARG A 104 -16.29 -10.50 -14.67
C ARG A 104 -16.23 -9.00 -14.94
N LYS A 105 -16.24 -8.63 -16.22
CA LYS A 105 -16.41 -7.25 -16.66
C LYS A 105 -17.89 -6.83 -16.61
N ASP A 106 -18.78 -7.80 -16.69
CA ASP A 106 -20.23 -7.77 -16.53
C ASP A 106 -20.73 -9.23 -16.42
N GLN A 107 -22.03 -9.46 -16.17
CA GLN A 107 -22.57 -10.83 -16.08
C GLN A 107 -22.57 -11.59 -17.43
N ASN A 108 -22.21 -10.95 -18.56
CA ASN A 108 -22.47 -11.44 -19.92
C ASN A 108 -21.24 -11.51 -20.86
N SER A 109 -20.03 -11.18 -20.41
CA SER A 109 -18.82 -11.21 -21.25
C SER A 109 -18.04 -12.51 -21.12
N GLU A 110 -17.59 -13.04 -22.26
CA GLU A 110 -16.74 -14.22 -22.31
C GLU A 110 -15.29 -13.92 -21.89
N PRO A 111 -14.62 -14.87 -21.19
CA PRO A 111 -13.23 -14.72 -20.77
C PRO A 111 -12.27 -14.67 -21.97
N VAL A 112 -11.17 -13.94 -21.82
CA VAL A 112 -10.19 -13.77 -22.90
C VAL A 112 -9.19 -14.93 -22.90
N HIS A 113 -9.09 -15.65 -24.02
CA HIS A 113 -8.43 -16.96 -24.10
C HIS A 113 -7.03 -17.00 -24.75
N ASN A 114 -6.47 -15.89 -25.24
CA ASN A 114 -5.15 -15.92 -25.90
C ASN A 114 -4.19 -14.86 -25.34
N LEU A 115 -3.09 -15.32 -24.75
CA LEU A 115 -2.01 -14.52 -24.14
C LEU A 115 -0.87 -14.21 -25.12
N ASP A 116 -0.81 -14.89 -26.27
CA ASP A 116 0.27 -14.78 -27.27
C ASP A 116 0.00 -13.70 -28.34
N ASP A 117 -1.04 -12.87 -28.15
CA ASP A 117 -1.32 -11.75 -29.06
C ASP A 117 -0.17 -10.72 -28.99
N PRO A 118 0.43 -10.32 -30.12
CA PRO A 118 1.53 -9.37 -30.16
C PRO A 118 1.27 -8.05 -29.44
N LEU A 119 0.03 -7.56 -29.43
CA LEU A 119 -0.36 -6.34 -28.70
C LEU A 119 -0.38 -6.57 -27.18
N ILE A 120 -0.72 -7.78 -26.74
CA ILE A 120 -0.63 -8.16 -25.32
C ILE A 120 0.83 -8.24 -24.90
N VAL A 121 1.68 -8.90 -25.69
CA VAL A 121 3.12 -9.02 -25.38
C VAL A 121 3.80 -7.65 -25.32
N GLN A 122 3.46 -6.74 -26.23
CA GLN A 122 3.97 -5.36 -26.21
C GLN A 122 3.47 -4.59 -24.98
N PHE A 123 2.18 -4.66 -24.69
CA PHE A 123 1.60 -4.01 -23.52
C PHE A 123 2.18 -4.55 -22.20
N LEU A 124 2.44 -5.85 -22.09
CA LEU A 124 3.04 -6.46 -20.90
C LEU A 124 4.48 -5.99 -20.69
N LYS A 125 5.24 -5.76 -21.77
CA LYS A 125 6.56 -5.13 -21.69
C LYS A 125 6.47 -3.68 -21.21
N GLU A 126 5.56 -2.90 -21.78
CA GLU A 126 5.30 -1.51 -21.38
C GLU A 126 4.80 -1.40 -19.92
N ALA A 127 4.00 -2.37 -19.46
CA ALA A 127 3.49 -2.43 -18.08
C ALA A 127 4.56 -2.90 -17.06
N GLN A 128 5.47 -3.80 -17.45
CA GLN A 128 6.63 -4.21 -16.65
C GLN A 128 7.63 -3.05 -16.47
N ASP A 129 7.80 -2.22 -17.49
CA ASP A 129 8.65 -1.03 -17.43
C ASP A 129 7.99 0.12 -16.65
N SER A 130 6.69 0.03 -16.37
CA SER A 130 5.95 1.07 -15.67
C SER A 130 5.83 0.75 -14.18
N HIS A 131 6.37 1.61 -13.33
CA HIS A 131 6.11 1.61 -11.88
C HIS A 131 4.64 1.94 -11.50
N THR A 132 3.68 1.67 -12.38
CA THR A 132 2.27 2.13 -12.31
C THR A 132 1.31 1.03 -11.84
N LEU A 133 1.82 -0.20 -11.65
CA LEU A 133 0.98 -1.33 -11.26
C LEU A 133 0.43 -1.17 -9.84
N PRO A 134 -0.84 -1.53 -9.62
CA PRO A 134 -1.42 -1.65 -8.29
C PRO A 134 -0.60 -2.55 -7.38
N ARG A 135 -0.46 -2.16 -6.12
CA ARG A 135 0.25 -2.90 -5.06
C ARG A 135 -0.68 -3.27 -3.92
N VAL A 136 -0.29 -4.26 -3.13
CA VAL A 136 -0.85 -4.50 -1.79
C VAL A 136 0.06 -3.81 -0.78
N LEU A 137 -0.49 -2.90 0.01
CA LEU A 137 0.22 -2.26 1.11
C LEU A 137 -0.40 -2.73 2.43
N TYR A 138 0.39 -3.35 3.30
CA TYR A 138 -0.06 -3.82 4.60
C TYR A 138 0.68 -3.14 5.74
N PHE A 139 -0.08 -2.56 6.67
CA PHE A 139 0.40 -1.85 7.84
C PHE A 139 -0.07 -2.58 9.11
N PRO A 140 0.69 -3.56 9.63
CA PRO A 140 0.32 -4.31 10.84
C PRO A 140 0.33 -3.43 12.09
N SER A 141 -0.54 -3.68 13.06
CA SER A 141 -0.65 -2.88 14.29
C SER A 141 0.58 -3.06 15.22
N GLU A 142 0.98 -4.30 15.46
CA GLU A 142 2.01 -4.68 16.45
C GLU A 142 3.38 -4.07 16.19
N SER A 143 3.82 -4.05 14.92
CA SER A 143 5.16 -3.57 14.57
C SER A 143 5.19 -2.11 14.16
N ARG A 144 4.08 -1.54 13.66
CA ARG A 144 4.02 -0.18 13.07
C ARG A 144 4.40 0.89 14.08
N ARG A 145 5.66 1.33 14.02
CA ARG A 145 6.25 2.34 14.89
C ARG A 145 7.28 3.16 14.12
N LEU A 146 7.23 4.48 14.23
CA LEU A 146 8.28 5.32 13.68
C LEU A 146 9.57 5.11 14.49
N ILE A 147 10.55 4.45 13.89
CA ILE A 147 11.88 4.23 14.43
C ILE A 147 12.87 4.87 13.46
N ILE A 148 13.77 5.68 14.01
CA ILE A 148 14.90 6.27 13.29
C ILE A 148 16.16 5.59 13.84
N PRO A 149 16.74 4.62 13.11
CA PRO A 149 18.01 4.01 13.52
C PRO A 149 19.11 5.07 13.59
N GLN A 150 19.95 4.96 14.63
CA GLN A 150 21.10 5.86 14.78
C GLN A 150 22.14 5.55 13.70
N GLU A 151 22.61 6.58 13.01
CA GLU A 151 23.67 6.47 12.02
C GLU A 151 24.60 7.69 12.17
N GLU A 152 25.92 7.44 12.18
CA GLU A 152 26.93 8.49 12.38
C GLU A 152 26.94 9.50 11.22
N PHE A 153 26.66 9.02 10.00
CA PHE A 153 26.64 9.83 8.78
C PHE A 153 25.39 9.56 7.95
N LYS A 154 24.42 10.47 8.04
CA LYS A 154 23.22 10.45 7.20
C LYS A 154 23.58 10.94 5.80
N SER A 155 23.36 10.12 4.78
CA SER A 155 23.63 10.48 3.39
C SER A 155 22.36 10.49 2.57
N ALA A 156 22.07 11.63 1.94
CA ALA A 156 20.98 11.71 0.98
C ALA A 156 21.38 11.05 -0.35
N GLY A 157 20.41 10.48 -1.05
CA GLY A 157 20.63 9.86 -2.35
C GLY A 157 19.41 9.09 -2.83
N LYS A 158 19.55 8.46 -4.00
CA LYS A 158 18.48 7.60 -4.55
C LYS A 158 18.28 6.40 -3.61
N LEU A 159 17.07 6.25 -3.09
CA LEU A 159 16.69 5.05 -2.36
C LEU A 159 16.60 3.86 -3.31
N PRO A 160 16.93 2.64 -2.85
CA PRO A 160 16.75 1.44 -3.65
C PRO A 160 15.28 1.29 -4.06
N GLU A 161 15.04 1.00 -5.33
CA GLU A 161 13.70 0.65 -5.78
C GLU A 161 13.28 -0.67 -5.12
N GLN A 162 12.19 -0.61 -4.36
CA GLN A 162 11.58 -1.82 -3.80
C GLN A 162 10.46 -2.28 -4.72
N ASP A 163 10.77 -3.29 -5.53
CA ASP A 163 9.86 -3.89 -6.49
C ASP A 163 9.12 -5.10 -5.90
N ASN A 164 8.42 -4.86 -4.79
CA ASN A 164 7.53 -5.87 -4.21
C ASN A 164 6.07 -5.49 -4.49
N ASN A 165 5.35 -6.39 -5.16
CA ASN A 165 3.91 -6.27 -5.40
C ASN A 165 3.10 -6.25 -4.09
N VAL A 166 3.64 -6.88 -3.05
CA VAL A 166 3.09 -6.87 -1.69
C VAL A 166 4.11 -6.26 -0.75
N TYR A 167 3.86 -5.03 -0.35
CA TYR A 167 4.59 -4.36 0.70
C TYR A 167 3.93 -4.66 2.04
N GLN A 168 4.72 -5.11 3.00
CA GLN A 168 4.34 -5.17 4.40
C GLN A 168 5.28 -4.27 5.16
N TRP A 169 4.74 -3.30 5.88
CA TRP A 169 5.53 -2.42 6.71
C TRP A 169 6.23 -3.21 7.81
N SER A 170 7.51 -2.91 8.00
CA SER A 170 8.35 -3.40 9.08
C SER A 170 9.24 -2.25 9.57
N PRO A 171 9.67 -2.26 10.84
CA PRO A 171 10.64 -1.29 11.33
C PRO A 171 11.91 -1.32 10.48
N PRO A 172 12.52 -0.16 10.19
CA PRO A 172 13.77 -0.12 9.44
C PRO A 172 14.90 -0.75 10.26
N GLU A 173 15.73 -1.59 9.63
CA GLU A 173 16.91 -2.18 10.27
C GLU A 173 18.08 -1.20 10.33
N ASN A 174 18.14 -0.29 9.35
CA ASN A 174 19.16 0.74 9.21
C ASN A 174 18.51 2.06 8.77
N TRP A 175 19.24 3.17 8.93
CA TRP A 175 18.69 4.50 8.68
C TRP A 175 18.21 4.69 7.23
N LYS A 176 18.88 4.09 6.23
CA LYS A 176 18.50 4.19 4.82
C LYS A 176 17.13 3.60 4.48
N GLU A 177 16.61 2.73 5.34
CA GLU A 177 15.26 2.16 5.22
C GLU A 177 14.20 3.00 5.96
N SER A 178 14.62 4.03 6.69
CA SER A 178 13.73 4.86 7.50
C SER A 178 12.99 5.92 6.68
N ILE A 179 11.90 6.44 7.26
CA ILE A 179 11.18 7.60 6.72
C ILE A 179 12.05 8.86 6.71
N GLU A 180 13.00 9.00 7.64
CA GLU A 180 13.94 10.12 7.58
C GLU A 180 14.79 10.05 6.31
N ALA A 181 15.34 8.89 5.96
CA ALA A 181 16.08 8.72 4.72
C ALA A 181 15.22 8.98 3.47
N LEU A 182 13.94 8.61 3.49
CA LEU A 182 12.97 8.95 2.44
C LEU A 182 12.82 10.47 2.27
N LEU A 183 12.70 11.21 3.37
CA LEU A 183 12.58 12.68 3.33
C LEU A 183 13.89 13.33 2.86
N TYR A 184 15.05 12.80 3.28
CA TYR A 184 16.37 13.20 2.76
C TYR A 184 16.49 12.95 1.25
N ALA A 185 16.04 11.80 0.77
CA ALA A 185 16.03 11.48 -0.66
C ALA A 185 15.12 12.43 -1.46
N ALA A 186 13.92 12.70 -0.96
CA ALA A 186 13.00 13.66 -1.59
C ALA A 186 13.61 15.07 -1.69
N ARG A 187 14.32 15.51 -0.64
CA ARG A 187 15.03 16.79 -0.66
C ARG A 187 16.19 16.81 -1.65
N TRP A 188 16.96 15.73 -1.72
CA TRP A 188 18.07 15.60 -2.67
C TRP A 188 17.58 15.67 -4.12
N GLU A 189 16.47 14.98 -4.44
CA GLU A 189 15.85 15.06 -5.76
C GLU A 189 15.39 16.47 -6.12
N ASP A 190 14.82 17.21 -5.15
CA ASP A 190 14.42 18.61 -5.35
C ASP A 190 15.60 19.54 -5.60
N LEU A 191 16.72 19.34 -4.89
CA LEU A 191 17.93 20.13 -5.07
C LEU A 191 18.57 19.86 -6.44
N ASN A 192 18.64 18.61 -6.87
CA ASN A 192 19.16 18.25 -8.20
C ASN A 192 18.29 18.82 -9.32
N ALA A 193 16.96 18.68 -9.23
CA ALA A 193 16.07 19.25 -10.24
C ALA A 193 16.25 20.77 -10.37
N LYS A 194 16.43 21.46 -9.24
CA LYS A 194 16.72 22.89 -9.23
C LYS A 194 18.07 23.23 -9.87
N GLU A 195 19.11 22.44 -9.58
CA GLU A 195 20.45 22.62 -10.16
C GLU A 195 20.45 22.38 -11.68
N GLU A 196 19.70 21.39 -12.14
CA GLU A 196 19.52 21.05 -13.56
C GLU A 196 18.54 21.98 -14.29
N GLY A 197 17.88 22.91 -13.57
CA GLY A 197 16.88 23.81 -14.15
C GLY A 197 15.58 23.11 -14.60
N ILE A 198 15.29 21.93 -14.05
CA ILE A 198 14.06 21.18 -14.28
C ILE A 198 12.94 21.80 -13.45
N ASP A 199 11.92 22.31 -14.14
CA ASP A 199 10.69 22.78 -13.50
C ASP A 199 9.81 21.58 -13.14
N GLN A 200 9.87 21.16 -11.88
CA GLN A 200 9.02 20.10 -11.34
C GLN A 200 8.52 20.47 -9.94
N PRO A 201 7.34 19.97 -9.52
CA PRO A 201 6.87 20.13 -8.15
C PRO A 201 7.87 19.56 -7.14
N SER A 202 8.09 20.28 -6.04
CA SER A 202 8.96 19.80 -4.96
C SER A 202 8.35 18.57 -4.29
N LYS A 203 9.10 17.47 -4.32
CA LYS A 203 8.74 16.21 -3.71
C LYS A 203 8.72 16.32 -2.20
N PHE A 204 9.74 16.94 -1.60
CA PHE A 204 9.78 17.15 -0.15
C PHE A 204 8.64 18.03 0.33
N GLU A 205 8.39 19.16 -0.36
CA GLU A 205 7.34 20.10 0.03
C GLU A 205 5.97 19.43 0.08
N ALA A 206 5.71 18.48 -0.82
CA ALA A 206 4.46 17.74 -0.79
C ALA A 206 4.31 16.83 0.44
N TYR A 207 5.38 16.15 0.91
CA TYR A 207 5.35 15.45 2.20
C TYR A 207 5.14 16.43 3.37
N ALA A 208 5.81 17.58 3.34
CA ALA A 208 5.71 18.60 4.39
C ALA A 208 4.29 19.19 4.49
N GLN A 209 3.68 19.48 3.33
CA GLN A 209 2.31 19.99 3.23
C GLN A 209 1.29 18.97 3.73
N GLU A 210 1.38 17.71 3.31
CA GLU A 210 0.48 16.64 3.77
C GLU A 210 0.55 16.44 5.29
N PHE A 211 1.77 16.43 5.85
CA PHE A 211 1.96 16.34 7.30
C PHE A 211 1.36 17.55 8.04
N SER A 212 1.52 18.76 7.50
CA SER A 212 1.00 19.99 8.13
C SER A 212 -0.53 20.15 8.02
N ASN A 213 -1.13 19.65 6.94
CA ASN A 213 -2.56 19.83 6.64
C ASN A 213 -3.45 18.74 7.23
N PHE A 214 -2.90 17.77 7.95
CA PHE A 214 -3.68 16.65 8.43
C PHE A 214 -4.74 17.08 9.46
N PRO A 215 -5.98 16.52 9.40
CA PRO A 215 -7.04 16.81 10.35
C PRO A 215 -6.58 16.57 11.80
N GLY A 216 -6.52 17.64 12.59
CA GLY A 216 -5.97 17.62 13.95
C GLY A 216 -5.06 18.81 14.27
N ASN A 217 -4.59 19.54 13.25
CA ASN A 217 -3.74 20.75 13.34
C ASN A 217 -2.61 20.60 14.38
N THR A 218 -1.57 19.87 14.00
CA THR A 218 -0.37 19.69 14.85
C THR A 218 0.33 21.03 15.16
N GLY A 219 0.14 22.04 14.30
CA GLY A 219 0.93 23.27 14.26
C GLY A 219 2.40 23.02 13.89
N LYS A 220 2.74 21.80 13.45
CA LYS A 220 4.09 21.34 13.16
C LYS A 220 4.32 21.29 11.66
N THR A 221 5.51 21.71 11.24
CA THR A 221 5.93 21.69 9.83
C THR A 221 7.28 21.01 9.71
N LEU A 222 7.47 20.23 8.65
CA LEU A 222 8.79 19.67 8.32
C LEU A 222 9.63 20.75 7.63
N ARG A 223 10.85 21.01 8.11
CA ARG A 223 11.74 22.05 7.57
C ARG A 223 13.18 21.60 7.52
N TRP A 224 13.89 22.08 6.51
CA TRP A 224 15.33 21.95 6.40
C TRP A 224 16.02 23.17 7.02
N ILE A 225 16.90 22.94 7.99
CA ILE A 225 17.67 23.98 8.67
C ILE A 225 19.13 23.55 8.66
N ASN A 226 20.01 24.33 8.05
CA ASN A 226 21.44 24.03 7.92
C ASN A 226 21.77 22.63 7.35
N GLY A 227 20.90 22.10 6.48
CA GLY A 227 21.09 20.78 5.86
C GLY A 227 20.48 19.60 6.64
N GLU A 228 19.86 19.86 7.79
CA GLU A 228 19.21 18.85 8.62
C GLU A 228 17.69 19.01 8.65
N LEU A 229 16.99 17.90 8.83
CA LEU A 229 15.54 17.86 8.90
C LEU A 229 15.06 18.09 10.34
N PHE A 230 14.13 19.04 10.51
CA PHE A 230 13.47 19.32 11.77
C PHE A 230 11.96 19.35 11.61
N VAL A 231 11.28 19.03 12.71
CA VAL A 231 9.88 19.39 12.95
C VAL A 231 9.88 20.74 13.66
N VAL A 232 9.21 21.73 13.08
CA VAL A 232 9.14 23.08 13.63
C VAL A 232 7.72 23.41 14.07
N LYS A 233 7.57 23.83 15.33
CA LYS A 233 6.33 24.35 15.92
C LYS A 233 6.63 25.62 16.70
N ASP A 234 5.91 26.70 16.43
CA ASP A 234 6.06 27.98 17.12
C ASP A 234 7.53 28.49 17.17
N GLY A 235 8.31 28.18 16.13
CA GLY A 235 9.74 28.54 16.04
C GLY A 235 10.69 27.60 16.77
N VAL A 236 10.19 26.64 17.56
CA VAL A 236 10.98 25.61 18.24
C VAL A 236 11.25 24.45 17.29
N GLN A 237 12.50 23.98 17.28
CA GLN A 237 12.96 22.85 16.47
C GLN A 237 12.93 21.56 17.29
N HIS A 238 12.42 20.51 16.67
CA HIS A 238 12.30 19.18 17.23
C HIS A 238 12.78 18.13 16.24
N THR A 239 13.26 16.99 16.73
CA THR A 239 13.54 15.84 15.86
C THR A 239 12.28 15.04 15.55
N LEU A 240 12.34 14.12 14.59
CA LEU A 240 11.18 13.25 14.27
C LEU A 240 10.80 12.35 15.46
N GLU A 241 11.77 11.98 16.28
CA GLU A 241 11.60 11.15 17.48
C GLU A 241 10.87 11.87 18.61
N GLU A 242 10.82 13.21 18.58
CA GLU A 242 10.11 14.03 19.58
C GLU A 242 8.64 14.25 19.24
N LEU A 243 8.17 13.76 18.09
CA LEU A 243 6.76 13.73 17.74
C LEU A 243 5.93 12.92 18.75
N SER A 244 4.67 13.31 18.94
CA SER A 244 3.72 12.52 19.73
C SER A 244 3.49 11.15 19.08
N SER A 245 3.00 10.17 19.83
CA SER A 245 2.75 8.83 19.28
C SER A 245 1.79 8.86 18.08
N GLY A 246 0.75 9.70 18.13
CA GLY A 246 -0.18 9.88 17.01
C GLY A 246 0.48 10.57 15.80
N GLU A 247 1.31 11.58 16.02
CA GLU A 247 2.05 12.26 14.95
C GLU A 247 3.08 11.35 14.28
N LYS A 248 3.71 10.45 15.05
CA LYS A 248 4.61 9.43 14.51
C LYS A 248 3.88 8.45 13.60
N GLN A 249 2.72 7.95 14.03
CA GLN A 249 1.88 7.07 13.20
C GLN A 249 1.44 7.79 11.93
N LEU A 250 1.06 9.05 12.05
CA LEU A 250 0.64 9.88 10.94
C LEU A 250 1.75 10.04 9.90
N LEU A 251 2.92 10.52 10.35
CA LEU A 251 4.06 10.75 9.47
C LEU A 251 4.45 9.45 8.77
N LEU A 252 4.39 8.32 9.47
CA LEU A 252 4.65 7.00 8.91
C LEU A 252 3.68 6.63 7.81
N LEU A 253 2.38 6.63 8.10
CA LEU A 253 1.35 6.25 7.12
C LEU A 253 1.35 7.18 5.91
N LEU A 254 1.40 8.50 6.11
CA LEU A 254 1.43 9.46 5.01
C LEU A 254 2.67 9.26 4.13
N SER A 255 3.84 9.12 4.73
CA SER A 255 5.09 8.99 3.98
C SER A 255 5.14 7.69 3.17
N ASP A 256 4.80 6.56 3.79
CA ASP A 256 4.79 5.27 3.08
C ASP A 256 3.70 5.20 2.01
N LEU A 257 2.52 5.73 2.28
CA LEU A 257 1.45 5.78 1.26
C LEU A 257 1.87 6.66 0.10
N ARG A 258 2.38 7.87 0.34
CA ARG A 258 2.85 8.75 -0.74
C ARG A 258 3.95 8.10 -1.58
N TRP A 259 4.87 7.39 -0.94
CA TRP A 259 5.97 6.74 -1.64
C TRP A 259 5.50 5.51 -2.45
N ARG A 260 4.64 4.67 -1.87
CA ARG A 260 4.37 3.30 -2.36
C ARG A 260 3.00 3.13 -3.01
N TRP A 261 2.02 3.98 -2.70
CA TRP A 261 0.68 3.87 -3.25
C TRP A 261 0.67 4.16 -4.75
N ARG A 262 -0.19 3.42 -5.46
CA ARG A 262 -0.44 3.57 -6.89
C ARG A 262 -1.96 3.48 -7.11
N PRO A 263 -2.51 4.09 -8.16
CA PRO A 263 -3.92 3.94 -8.48
C PRO A 263 -4.33 2.46 -8.53
N GLY A 264 -5.41 2.14 -7.82
CA GLY A 264 -5.90 0.76 -7.72
C GLY A 264 -5.18 -0.13 -6.70
N SER A 265 -4.18 0.35 -5.95
CA SER A 265 -3.58 -0.40 -4.85
C SER A 265 -4.61 -0.80 -3.78
N LEU A 266 -4.44 -1.97 -3.17
CA LEU A 266 -5.17 -2.40 -1.98
C LEU A 266 -4.37 -2.01 -0.75
N VAL A 267 -4.96 -1.21 0.13
CA VAL A 267 -4.33 -0.77 1.39
C VAL A 267 -5.03 -1.45 2.55
N LEU A 268 -4.26 -2.18 3.36
CA LEU A 268 -4.70 -2.92 4.54
C LEU A 268 -4.02 -2.29 5.76
N ILE A 269 -4.80 -1.68 6.63
CA ILE A 269 -4.30 -1.03 7.86
C ILE A 269 -4.95 -1.76 9.02
N ASP A 270 -4.13 -2.44 9.84
CA ASP A 270 -4.61 -3.03 11.08
C ASP A 270 -4.60 -1.98 12.19
N GLU A 271 -5.64 -1.98 13.02
CA GLU A 271 -5.92 -0.99 14.07
C GLU A 271 -5.54 0.45 13.64
N PRO A 272 -6.25 1.05 12.66
CA PRO A 272 -5.96 2.41 12.19
C PRO A 272 -6.06 3.47 13.30
N GLU A 273 -6.83 3.19 14.35
CA GLU A 273 -7.00 4.03 15.54
C GLU A 273 -5.82 3.97 16.51
N LEU A 274 -4.90 3.02 16.32
CA LEU A 274 -3.77 2.82 17.22
C LEU A 274 -2.95 4.10 17.31
N HIS A 275 -2.86 4.66 18.52
CA HIS A 275 -2.21 5.93 18.87
C HIS A 275 -2.89 7.23 18.41
N LEU A 276 -4.12 7.19 17.88
CA LEU A 276 -4.90 8.42 17.61
C LEU A 276 -5.52 9.04 18.88
N HIS A 277 -5.39 8.36 20.02
CA HIS A 277 -5.77 8.87 21.34
C HIS A 277 -4.53 9.21 22.15
N THR A 278 -3.91 10.37 21.88
CA THR A 278 -2.99 11.00 22.85
C THR A 278 -2.83 12.48 22.58
#